data_AF-A0A967GQM5-F1
#
_entry.id   AF-A0A967GQM5-F1
#
_cell.length_a   1.000
_cell.length_b   1.000
_cell.length_c   1.000
_cell.angle_alpha   90.00
_cell.angle_beta   90.00
_cell.angle_gamma   90.00
#
_symmetry.space_group_name_H-M   'P 1'
#
loop_
_entity.id
_entity.type
_entity.pdbx_description
1 polymer ?
#
loop_
_entity_poly.entity_id
_entity_poly.type
_entity_poly.pdbx_seq_one_letter_code
_entity_poly.pdbx_strand_id
1 'polypeptide(L)'
;MTSTTGRSAAPVPFLYTRHDLDNLKSAGARLMLLGGSDPTFRHLNAFPFAPHLAFWQAHYAGIGFDTFMVSTGGGKVMGTDGNARLISRINPDALIGMPTFLYHLLQHAASENQNWTSL
;
A
#
# COMPACT_ATOMS: atom_id res chain seq x y z
N MET A 1 8.79 -13.99 -0.40
CA MET A 1 9.84 -13.83 -1.44
C MET A 1 9.37 -12.79 -2.44
N THR A 2 10.18 -11.76 -2.69
CA THR A 2 9.91 -10.69 -3.67
C THR A 2 10.52 -11.04 -5.01
N SER A 3 9.79 -10.77 -6.09
CA SER A 3 10.22 -11.07 -7.45
C SER A 3 9.45 -10.26 -8.49
N THR A 4 10.04 -10.05 -9.66
CA THR A 4 9.29 -9.53 -10.81
C THR A 4 8.55 -10.65 -11.52
N THR A 5 7.39 -10.34 -12.08
CA THR A 5 6.72 -11.18 -13.07
C THR A 5 7.16 -10.70 -14.45
N GLY A 6 8.22 -11.30 -15.00
CA GLY A 6 8.75 -11.00 -16.32
C GLY A 6 8.06 -11.77 -17.46
N ARG A 7 8.47 -11.53 -18.71
CA ARG A 7 7.99 -12.28 -19.89
C ARG A 7 8.59 -13.69 -20.01
N SER A 8 9.63 -14.00 -19.23
CA SER A 8 10.22 -15.33 -19.12
C SER A 8 9.59 -16.09 -17.95
N ALA A 9 9.44 -17.41 -18.09
CA ALA A 9 8.85 -18.29 -17.07
C ALA A 9 9.63 -18.34 -15.72
N ALA A 10 10.77 -17.65 -15.63
CA ALA A 10 11.61 -17.59 -14.45
C ALA A 10 11.48 -16.22 -13.75
N PRO A 11 10.83 -16.14 -12.58
CA PRO A 11 10.79 -14.91 -11.79
C PRO A 11 12.20 -14.53 -11.31
N VAL A 12 12.55 -13.23 -11.38
CA VAL A 12 13.83 -12.73 -10.85
C VAL A 12 13.66 -12.42 -9.37
N PRO A 13 14.35 -13.11 -8.45
CA PRO A 13 14.22 -12.86 -7.02
C PRO A 13 14.94 -11.57 -6.61
N PHE A 14 14.34 -10.83 -5.69
CA PHE A 14 14.97 -9.72 -4.97
C PHE A 14 15.15 -10.12 -3.52
N LEU A 15 16.38 -9.98 -3.04
CA LEU A 15 16.75 -10.21 -1.65
C LEU A 15 17.35 -8.92 -1.10
N TYR A 16 17.07 -8.66 0.17
CA TYR A 16 17.53 -7.45 0.84
C TYR A 16 18.46 -7.83 1.98
N THR A 17 19.61 -7.17 2.04
CA THR A 17 20.41 -7.13 3.26
C THR A 17 19.72 -6.26 4.31
N ARG A 18 20.19 -6.30 5.56
CA ARG A 18 19.71 -5.36 6.59
C ARG A 18 19.92 -3.90 6.16
N HIS A 19 21.06 -3.60 5.57
CA HIS A 19 21.40 -2.26 5.09
C HIS A 19 20.40 -1.77 4.04
N ASP A 20 19.99 -2.65 3.11
CA ASP A 20 18.98 -2.30 2.11
C ASP A 20 17.62 -2.00 2.75
N LEU A 21 17.22 -2.79 3.75
CA LEU A 21 15.96 -2.53 4.47
C LEU A 21 15.97 -1.19 5.22
N ASP A 22 17.10 -0.80 5.79
CA ASP A 22 17.23 0.50 6.46
C ASP A 22 17.18 1.65 5.43
N ASN A 23 17.74 1.45 4.24
CA ASN A 23 17.59 2.38 3.12
C ASN A 23 16.13 2.48 2.65
N LEU A 24 15.39 1.36 2.54
CA LEU A 24 13.96 1.39 2.18
C LEU A 24 13.13 2.17 3.20
N LYS A 25 13.42 2.03 4.50
CA LYS A 25 12.75 2.80 5.56
C LYS A 25 13.04 4.30 5.43
N SER A 26 14.32 4.67 5.30
CA SER A 26 14.72 6.08 5.20
C SER A 26 14.18 6.74 3.94
N ALA A 27 14.28 6.08 2.79
CA ALA A 27 13.72 6.58 1.53
C ALA A 27 12.20 6.65 1.59
N GLY A 28 11.55 5.62 2.14
CA GLY A 28 10.10 5.56 2.32
C GLY A 28 9.57 6.71 3.17
N ALA A 29 10.18 6.96 4.33
CA ALA A 29 9.81 8.08 5.20
C ALA A 29 9.91 9.45 4.49
N ARG A 30 10.96 9.64 3.68
CA ARG A 30 11.10 10.86 2.86
C ARG A 30 10.02 10.98 1.79
N LEU A 31 9.63 9.88 1.15
CA LEU A 31 8.52 9.89 0.19
C LEU A 31 7.20 10.27 0.87
N MET A 32 6.95 9.79 2.09
CA MET A 32 5.76 10.16 2.87
C MET A 32 5.75 11.68 3.14
N LEU A 33 6.87 12.23 3.63
CA LEU A 33 7.01 13.68 3.86
C LEU A 33 6.79 14.50 2.59
N LEU A 34 7.42 14.11 1.48
CA LEU A 34 7.27 14.79 0.19
C LEU A 34 5.84 14.70 -0.37
N GLY A 35 5.13 13.62 -0.04
CA GLY A 35 3.72 13.42 -0.37
C GLY A 35 2.75 14.21 0.52
N GLY A 36 3.25 15.00 1.48
CA GLY A 36 2.41 15.77 2.41
C GLY A 36 1.69 14.90 3.45
N SER A 37 2.20 13.70 3.72
CA SER A 37 1.69 12.81 4.76
C SER A 37 2.10 13.29 6.16
N ASP A 38 1.35 12.88 7.18
CA ASP A 38 1.61 13.15 8.59
C ASP A 38 1.68 11.82 9.37
N PRO A 39 2.62 11.64 10.33
CA PRO A 39 2.72 10.41 11.11
C PRO A 39 1.45 10.04 11.89
N THR A 40 0.62 11.02 12.24
CA THR A 40 -0.66 10.83 12.94
C THR A 40 -1.78 10.30 12.03
N PHE A 41 -1.60 10.33 10.71
CA PHE A 41 -2.56 9.80 9.75
C PHE A 41 -2.66 8.27 9.83
N ARG A 42 -3.86 7.77 9.53
CA ARG A 42 -4.09 6.36 9.30
C ARG A 42 -3.84 6.07 7.83
N HIS A 43 -2.79 5.30 7.55
CA HIS A 43 -2.41 4.95 6.19
C HIS A 43 -2.97 3.60 5.78
N LEU A 44 -3.40 3.50 4.52
CA LEU A 44 -3.76 2.22 3.92
C LEU A 44 -2.92 1.96 2.66
N ASN A 45 -2.20 0.85 2.68
CA ASN A 45 -1.44 0.33 1.56
C ASN A 45 -2.27 -0.72 0.80
N ALA A 46 -2.71 -0.34 -0.40
CA ALA A 46 -3.53 -1.13 -1.30
C ALA A 46 -2.73 -1.81 -2.43
N PHE A 47 -1.40 -1.79 -2.38
CA PHE A 47 -0.60 -2.54 -3.35
C PHE A 47 -0.83 -4.05 -3.22
N PRO A 48 -0.75 -4.82 -4.33
CA PRO A 48 -0.76 -6.27 -4.26
C PRO A 48 0.34 -6.79 -3.34
N PHE A 49 0.05 -7.79 -2.52
CA PHE A 49 1.07 -8.45 -1.72
C PHE A 49 2.10 -9.19 -2.60
N ALA A 50 2.95 -10.03 -2.00
CA ALA A 50 4.02 -10.75 -2.66
C ALA A 50 3.60 -11.36 -4.02
N PRO A 51 4.41 -11.18 -5.07
CA PRO A 51 5.83 -10.80 -5.02
C PRO A 51 6.15 -9.30 -5.21
N HIS A 52 5.15 -8.41 -5.22
CA HIS A 52 5.28 -7.03 -5.70
C HIS A 52 6.13 -6.11 -4.80
N LEU A 53 7.15 -5.44 -5.37
CA LEU A 53 8.10 -4.60 -4.62
C LEU A 53 7.46 -3.35 -3.99
N ALA A 54 6.49 -2.71 -4.67
CA ALA A 54 5.87 -1.49 -4.15
C ALA A 54 5.11 -1.71 -2.83
N PHE A 55 4.56 -2.92 -2.62
CA PHE A 55 3.94 -3.27 -1.34
C PHE A 55 4.96 -3.18 -0.21
N TRP A 56 6.14 -3.74 -0.42
CA TRP A 56 7.20 -3.77 0.59
C TRP A 56 7.80 -2.40 0.81
N GLN A 57 7.97 -1.60 -0.23
CA GLN A 57 8.39 -0.20 -0.06
C GLN A 57 7.37 0.59 0.76
N ALA A 58 6.07 0.47 0.48
CA ALA A 58 5.04 1.14 1.29
C ALA A 58 5.04 0.64 2.74
N HIS A 59 5.17 -0.68 2.96
CA HIS A 59 5.29 -1.26 4.30
C HIS A 59 6.49 -0.69 5.08
N TYR A 60 7.68 -0.65 4.46
CA TYR A 60 8.87 -0.09 5.12
C TYR A 60 8.80 1.44 5.25
N ALA A 61 8.07 2.14 4.38
CA ALA A 61 7.77 3.55 4.57
C ALA A 61 6.93 3.77 5.83
N GLY A 62 5.90 2.95 6.07
CA GLY A 62 5.10 3.02 7.30
C GLY A 62 5.93 2.79 8.56
N ILE A 63 6.84 1.82 8.54
CA ILE A 63 7.77 1.57 9.65
C ILE A 63 8.74 2.74 9.84
N GLY A 64 9.37 3.21 8.77
CA GLY A 64 10.37 4.29 8.83
C GLY A 64 9.78 5.65 9.18
N PHE A 65 8.50 5.87 8.85
CA PHE A 65 7.76 7.09 9.15
C PHE A 65 7.05 7.04 10.51
N ASP A 66 7.15 5.91 11.21
CA ASP A 66 6.54 5.66 12.52
C ASP A 66 5.05 6.02 12.59
N THR A 67 4.29 5.46 11.63
CA THR A 67 2.86 5.76 11.47
C THR A 67 2.00 4.50 11.50
N PHE A 68 0.71 4.67 11.83
CA PHE A 68 -0.26 3.59 11.65
C PHE A 68 -0.46 3.30 10.16
N MET A 69 -0.06 2.09 9.72
CA MET A 69 -0.29 1.62 8.36
C MET A 69 -0.88 0.22 8.34
N VAL A 70 -2.05 0.08 7.71
CA VAL A 70 -2.62 -1.23 7.37
C VAL A 70 -2.30 -1.57 5.91
N SER A 71 -1.90 -2.81 5.63
CA SER A 71 -1.61 -3.27 4.27
C SER A 71 -2.58 -4.37 3.85
N THR A 72 -3.37 -4.13 2.81
CA THR A 72 -4.48 -5.01 2.41
C THR A 72 -4.05 -6.15 1.49
N GLY A 73 -2.87 -6.02 0.88
CA GLY A 73 -2.42 -6.93 -0.16
C GLY A 73 -3.18 -6.77 -1.49
N GLY A 74 -3.89 -5.64 -1.66
CA GLY A 74 -4.59 -5.25 -2.88
C GLY A 74 -5.75 -6.17 -3.24
N GLY A 75 -6.17 -6.12 -4.51
CA GLY A 75 -7.32 -6.88 -5.00
C GLY A 75 -7.14 -8.40 -4.96
N LYS A 76 -5.91 -8.91 -4.96
CA LYS A 76 -5.67 -10.37 -4.93
C LYS A 76 -5.90 -10.99 -3.55
N VAL A 77 -5.57 -10.26 -2.48
CA VAL A 77 -5.63 -10.81 -1.11
C VAL A 77 -7.00 -10.53 -0.48
N MET A 78 -7.40 -9.27 -0.41
CA MET A 78 -8.67 -8.88 0.22
C MET A 78 -9.83 -8.72 -0.76
N GLY A 79 -9.58 -8.70 -2.08
CA GLY A 79 -10.61 -8.36 -3.05
C GLY A 79 -11.08 -6.90 -2.93
N THR A 80 -11.91 -6.47 -3.87
CA THR A 80 -12.46 -5.10 -3.87
C THR A 80 -13.32 -4.85 -2.63
N ASP A 81 -14.27 -5.73 -2.35
CA ASP A 81 -15.21 -5.60 -1.24
C ASP A 81 -14.50 -5.60 0.12
N GLY A 82 -13.48 -6.45 0.29
CA GLY A 82 -12.71 -6.52 1.53
C GLY A 82 -11.91 -5.25 1.77
N ASN A 83 -11.29 -4.70 0.72
CA ASN A 83 -10.64 -3.39 0.79
C ASN A 83 -11.66 -2.29 1.16
N ALA A 84 -12.81 -2.23 0.49
CA ALA A 84 -13.83 -1.21 0.73
C ALA A 84 -14.41 -1.28 2.17
N ARG A 85 -14.71 -2.49 2.66
CA ARG A 85 -15.14 -2.72 4.06
C ARG A 85 -14.09 -2.29 5.07
N LEU A 86 -12.81 -2.53 4.76
CA LEU A 86 -11.72 -2.14 5.65
C LEU A 86 -11.52 -0.62 5.65
N ILE A 87 -11.56 0.02 4.48
CA ILE A 87 -11.50 1.48 4.36
C ILE A 87 -12.65 2.12 5.13
N SER A 88 -13.88 1.62 4.99
CA SER A 88 -15.04 2.12 5.74
C SER A 88 -14.88 1.99 7.26
N ARG A 89 -14.19 0.94 7.74
CA ARG A 89 -13.96 0.73 9.18
C ARG A 89 -12.80 1.54 9.75
N ILE A 90 -11.70 1.61 8.99
CA ILE A 90 -10.49 2.30 9.43
C ILE A 90 -10.56 3.79 9.13
N ASN A 91 -11.37 4.21 8.15
CA ASN A 91 -11.54 5.56 7.62
C ASN A 91 -10.19 6.28 7.37
N PRO A 92 -9.24 5.69 6.62
CA PRO A 92 -7.87 6.18 6.51
C PRO A 92 -7.79 7.61 5.98
N ASP A 93 -6.73 8.32 6.36
CA ASP A 93 -6.45 9.70 5.93
C ASP A 93 -5.55 9.73 4.67
N ALA A 94 -4.89 8.61 4.37
CA ALA A 94 -4.02 8.49 3.20
C ALA A 94 -4.08 7.09 2.56
N LEU A 95 -4.21 7.07 1.24
CA LEU A 95 -4.20 5.86 0.41
C LEU A 95 -2.92 5.76 -0.40
N ILE A 96 -2.31 4.57 -0.38
CA ILE A 96 -1.11 4.25 -1.15
C ILE A 96 -1.42 3.05 -2.05
N GLY A 97 -1.36 3.21 -3.36
CA GLY A 97 -1.66 2.12 -4.29
C GLY A 97 -1.52 2.49 -5.76
N MET A 98 -1.81 1.53 -6.63
CA MET A 98 -1.85 1.76 -8.08
C MET A 98 -3.02 2.69 -8.42
N PRO A 99 -2.82 3.76 -9.21
CA PRO A 99 -3.87 4.72 -9.54
C PRO A 99 -5.14 4.06 -10.12
N THR A 100 -4.99 3.08 -11.00
CA THR A 100 -6.11 2.36 -11.61
C THR A 100 -6.90 1.53 -10.60
N PHE A 101 -6.24 0.93 -9.61
CA PHE A 101 -6.90 0.16 -8.57
C PHE A 101 -7.60 1.06 -7.55
N LEU A 102 -6.99 2.20 -7.18
CA LEU A 102 -7.64 3.19 -6.33
C LEU A 102 -8.89 3.75 -6.99
N TYR A 103 -8.81 4.07 -8.28
CA TYR A 103 -9.97 4.52 -9.06
C TYR A 103 -11.09 3.48 -9.06
N HIS A 104 -10.75 2.20 -9.31
CA HIS A 104 -11.71 1.10 -9.23
C HIS A 104 -12.34 0.96 -7.83
N LEU A 105 -11.57 1.10 -6.75
CA LEU A 105 -12.09 1.07 -5.38
C LEU A 105 -13.05 2.21 -5.09
N LEU A 106 -12.73 3.44 -5.53
CA LEU A 106 -13.59 4.61 -5.36
C LEU A 106 -14.91 4.45 -6.14
N GLN A 107 -14.85 3.93 -7.37
CA GLN A 107 -16.06 3.63 -8.15
C GLN A 107 -16.95 2.59 -7.47
N HIS A 108 -16.35 1.51 -6.96
CA HIS A 108 -17.08 0.48 -6.23
C HIS A 108 -17.69 1.02 -4.92
N ALA A 109 -16.95 1.85 -4.19
CA ALA A 109 -17.47 2.49 -2.98
C ALA A 109 -18.68 3.38 -3.30
N ALA A 110 -18.61 4.16 -4.39
CA ALA A 110 -19.72 4.98 -4.85
C ALA A 110 -20.94 4.15 -5.26
N SER A 111 -20.77 3.02 -5.95
CA SER A 111 -21.90 2.15 -6.32
C SER A 111 -22.58 1.51 -5.11
N GLU A 112 -21.82 1.26 -4.05
CA GLU A 112 -22.30 0.68 -2.78
C GLU A 112 -22.75 1.76 -1.77
N ASN A 113 -22.80 3.05 -2.17
CA ASN A 113 -23.11 4.20 -1.32
C ASN A 113 -22.27 4.27 -0.03
N GLN A 114 -21.00 3.86 -0.09
CA GLN A 114 -20.07 4.01 1.02
C GLN A 114 -19.59 5.46 1.11
N ASN A 115 -19.49 5.99 2.33
CA ASN A 115 -19.01 7.34 2.59
C ASN A 115 -17.69 7.29 3.38
N TRP A 116 -16.60 7.70 2.73
CA TRP A 116 -15.27 7.76 3.33
C TRP A 116 -14.94 9.22 3.60
N THR A 117 -15.25 9.71 4.79
CA THR A 117 -15.25 11.15 5.10
C THR A 117 -13.87 11.78 5.19
N SER A 118 -12.82 10.96 5.34
CA SER A 118 -11.43 11.40 5.40
C SER A 118 -10.72 11.44 4.04
N LEU A 119 -11.39 11.02 2.94
CA LEU A 119 -10.82 10.89 1.59
C LEU A 119 -11.62 11.67 0.56
#